data_AF-L9W8X9-F1
#
_entry.id   AF-L9W8X9-F1
#
_cell.length_a   1.000
_cell.length_b   1.000
_cell.length_c   1.000
_cell.angle_alpha   90.00
_cell.angle_beta   90.00
_cell.angle_gamma   90.00
#
_symmetry.space_group_name_H-M   'P 1'
#
loop_
_entity.id
_entity.type
_entity.pdbx_description
1 polymer ?
#
loop_
_entity_poly.entity_id
_entity_poly.type
_entity_poly.pdbx_seq_one_letter_code
_entity_poly.pdbx_strand_id
1 'polypeptide(L)'
;MFPTARSEFQLTGNVAVSLYDRDPYRPDVTRNGSLGGVVLAGGYSTRFGEPDKAVTDLAGTPMIRRVVDRLATVADDCVVNCRADQLEPIRDALSGSEAAPRYATDPVPDRGPLSGMQVGLEALEPEYAAVVACDMPFVDPVLLEILHDRAYGRDGAVVRLADGWLQPMQAVYRAETMARVCEQRLSSGDGRVMAALEELDVATVAEADLEGVSDRTFDSIDTQAALRDATRRLEQC
;
A
#
# COMPACT_ATOMS: atom_id res chain seq x y z
N MET A 1 -5.60 -23.74 44.13
CA MET A 1 -5.13 -25.11 43.86
C MET A 1 -5.05 -25.28 42.36
N PHE A 2 -3.90 -24.98 41.77
CA PHE A 2 -3.55 -25.27 40.37
C PHE A 2 -2.15 -25.87 40.41
N PRO A 3 -1.89 -27.00 39.72
CA PRO A 3 -0.68 -27.78 39.92
C PRO A 3 0.51 -27.18 39.16
N THR A 4 1.65 -27.11 39.84
CA THR A 4 2.98 -26.98 39.25
C THR A 4 3.30 -28.21 38.41
N ALA A 5 3.48 -28.04 37.09
CA ALA A 5 4.12 -29.03 36.24
C ALA A 5 5.59 -28.66 36.05
N ARG A 6 6.48 -29.57 36.48
CA ARG A 6 7.93 -29.50 36.36
C ARG A 6 8.34 -29.59 34.89
N SER A 7 9.32 -28.80 34.47
CA SER A 7 10.06 -29.06 33.23
C SER A 7 11.23 -30.00 33.51
N GLU A 8 11.20 -31.18 32.88
CA GLU A 8 12.38 -32.02 32.73
C GLU A 8 13.18 -31.51 31.51
N PHE A 9 14.46 -31.25 31.72
CA PHE A 9 15.41 -30.94 30.64
C PHE A 9 16.04 -32.24 30.14
N GLN A 10 15.89 -32.53 28.85
CA GLN A 10 16.78 -33.43 28.12
C GLN A 10 17.61 -32.62 27.13
N LEU A 11 18.92 -32.56 27.38
CA LEU A 11 19.92 -32.02 26.47
C LEU A 11 20.36 -33.12 25.51
N THR A 12 19.89 -33.07 24.27
CA THR A 12 20.57 -33.66 23.11
C THR A 12 20.29 -32.79 21.89
N GLY A 13 21.35 -32.39 21.21
CA GLY A 13 21.31 -31.39 20.13
C GLY A 13 20.33 -31.72 19.00
N ASN A 14 19.42 -30.78 18.76
CA ASN A 14 19.08 -30.16 17.48
C ASN A 14 17.91 -29.21 17.74
N VAL A 15 17.89 -28.09 17.01
CA VAL A 15 17.00 -26.93 17.19
C VAL A 15 15.56 -27.35 17.54
N ALA A 16 15.16 -27.08 18.78
CA ALA A 16 13.76 -27.11 19.19
C ALA A 16 13.15 -25.76 18.81
N VAL A 17 12.32 -25.73 17.77
CA VAL A 17 11.47 -24.58 17.48
C VAL A 17 10.29 -24.64 18.46
N SER A 18 10.25 -23.70 19.41
CA SER A 18 9.13 -23.54 20.33
C SER A 18 7.89 -23.08 19.56
N LEU A 19 6.82 -23.88 19.57
CA LEU A 19 5.54 -23.57 18.91
C LEU A 19 4.62 -22.62 19.71
N TYR A 20 5.15 -21.90 20.71
CA TYR A 20 4.37 -20.95 21.51
C TYR A 20 5.21 -19.76 21.99
N ASP A 21 5.91 -19.08 21.08
CA ASP A 21 6.33 -17.71 21.34
C ASP A 21 5.43 -16.76 20.52
N ARG A 22 4.36 -16.29 21.17
CA ARG A 22 3.58 -15.13 20.73
C ARG A 22 4.32 -13.91 21.25
N ASP A 23 5.28 -13.41 20.47
CA ASP A 23 5.90 -12.13 20.78
C ASP A 23 5.02 -11.01 20.17
N PRO A 24 4.38 -10.14 20.98
CA PRO A 24 3.65 -8.99 20.46
C PRO A 24 4.63 -8.09 19.71
N TYR A 25 4.26 -7.67 18.50
CA TYR A 25 5.03 -6.74 17.68
C TYR A 25 5.71 -5.65 18.52
N ARG A 26 7.05 -5.69 18.58
CA ARG A 26 7.91 -4.69 19.22
C ARG A 26 8.61 -3.90 18.11
N PRO A 27 8.41 -2.57 18.01
CA PRO A 27 9.16 -1.75 17.08
C PRO A 27 10.56 -1.53 17.67
N ASP A 28 11.42 -2.53 17.52
CA ASP A 28 12.86 -2.40 17.74
C ASP A 28 13.58 -3.27 16.69
N VAL A 29 13.39 -2.90 15.42
CA VAL A 29 14.07 -3.51 14.28
C VAL A 29 14.57 -2.36 13.42
N THR A 30 15.89 -2.32 13.22
CA THR A 30 16.51 -1.51 12.17
C THR A 30 15.71 -1.70 10.87
N ARG A 31 15.04 -0.65 10.38
CA ARG A 31 14.32 -0.70 9.09
C ARG A 31 15.22 -1.38 8.05
N ASN A 32 14.69 -2.39 7.35
CA ASN A 32 15.41 -3.14 6.32
C ASN A 32 15.61 -2.30 5.04
N GLY A 33 16.34 -1.18 5.15
CA GLY A 33 16.54 -0.21 4.09
C GLY A 33 15.45 0.87 4.03
N SER A 34 15.65 1.84 3.14
CA SER A 34 14.68 2.90 2.82
C SER A 34 13.51 2.34 2.03
N LEU A 35 12.30 2.85 2.26
CA LEU A 35 11.09 2.48 1.53
C LEU A 35 10.70 3.62 0.58
N GLY A 36 10.42 3.29 -0.67
CA GLY A 36 9.79 4.21 -1.63
C GLY A 36 8.27 4.18 -1.51
N GLY A 37 7.61 5.21 -2.05
CA GLY A 37 6.16 5.32 -2.06
C GLY A 37 5.64 5.67 -3.46
N VAL A 38 4.64 4.94 -3.94
CA VAL A 38 3.88 5.26 -5.14
C VAL A 38 2.42 5.45 -4.77
N VAL A 39 1.87 6.64 -5.04
CA VAL A 39 0.43 6.88 -4.97
C VAL A 39 -0.16 6.83 -6.38
N LEU A 40 -1.08 5.90 -6.62
CA LEU A 40 -1.78 5.76 -7.89
C LEU A 40 -3.02 6.65 -7.89
N ALA A 41 -2.95 7.78 -8.59
CA ALA A 41 -4.05 8.73 -8.76
C ALA A 41 -4.62 8.73 -10.19
N GLY A 42 -4.05 7.91 -11.08
CA GLY A 42 -4.51 7.73 -12.45
C GLY A 42 -5.84 6.96 -12.52
N GLY A 43 -6.84 7.55 -13.17
CA GLY A 43 -8.10 6.89 -13.52
C GLY A 43 -9.28 7.84 -13.66
N TYR A 44 -10.22 7.53 -14.56
CA TYR A 44 -11.35 8.43 -14.85
C TYR A 44 -12.41 8.52 -13.75
N SER A 45 -12.29 7.71 -12.70
CA SER A 45 -13.24 7.72 -11.58
C SER A 45 -14.71 7.70 -12.04
N THR A 46 -15.02 6.91 -13.09
CA THR A 46 -16.31 6.96 -13.80
C THR A 46 -17.51 6.69 -12.90
N ARG A 47 -17.33 5.92 -11.82
CA ARG A 47 -18.35 5.66 -10.79
C ARG A 47 -18.48 6.77 -9.75
N PHE A 48 -17.42 7.55 -9.55
CA PHE A 48 -17.38 8.66 -8.61
C PHE A 48 -17.99 9.92 -9.23
N GLY A 49 -17.77 10.13 -10.53
CA GLY A 49 -18.21 11.31 -11.26
C GLY A 49 -17.34 12.53 -11.00
N GLU A 50 -17.90 13.72 -11.20
CA GLU A 50 -17.24 15.00 -10.96
C GLU A 50 -17.50 15.52 -9.53
N PRO A 51 -16.55 16.27 -8.92
CA PRO A 51 -15.19 16.52 -9.40
C PRO A 51 -14.30 15.27 -9.29
N ASP A 52 -13.07 15.33 -9.82
CA ASP A 52 -12.10 14.23 -9.74
C ASP A 52 -11.94 13.67 -8.31
N LYS A 53 -12.06 12.35 -8.18
CA LYS A 53 -11.98 11.60 -6.90
C LYS A 53 -10.73 11.95 -6.10
N ALA A 54 -9.56 12.02 -6.76
CA ALA A 54 -8.29 12.16 -6.07
C ALA A 54 -8.21 13.46 -5.25
N VAL A 55 -8.76 14.56 -5.79
CA VAL A 55 -8.69 15.89 -5.18
C VAL A 55 -9.95 16.25 -4.38
N THR A 56 -10.91 15.33 -4.29
CA THR A 56 -12.15 15.58 -3.54
C THR A 56 -11.86 15.72 -2.05
N ASP A 57 -12.55 16.67 -1.42
CA ASP A 57 -12.43 16.93 0.01
C ASP A 57 -13.01 15.76 0.84
N LEU A 58 -12.20 15.28 1.78
CA LEU A 58 -12.61 14.34 2.82
C LEU A 58 -12.38 14.97 4.19
N ALA A 59 -13.44 15.57 4.73
CA ALA A 59 -13.45 16.26 6.03
C ALA A 59 -12.32 17.32 6.14
N GLY A 60 -12.27 18.24 5.18
CA GLY A 60 -11.33 19.37 5.15
C GLY A 60 -9.92 19.04 4.63
N THR A 61 -9.68 17.81 4.17
CA THR A 61 -8.40 17.40 3.58
C THR A 61 -8.65 16.64 2.27
N PRO A 62 -8.02 17.00 1.15
CA PRO A 62 -8.13 16.25 -0.09
C PRO A 62 -7.76 14.77 0.09
N MET A 63 -8.50 13.87 -0.57
CA MET A 63 -8.27 12.42 -0.46
C MET A 63 -6.82 12.04 -0.75
N ILE A 64 -6.24 12.53 -1.85
CA ILE A 64 -4.87 12.23 -2.22
C ILE A 64 -3.85 12.72 -1.19
N ARG A 65 -4.09 13.88 -0.58
CA ARG A 65 -3.24 14.42 0.47
C ARG A 65 -3.23 13.49 1.70
N ARG A 66 -4.37 12.92 2.07
CA ARG A 66 -4.43 11.93 3.17
C ARG A 66 -3.56 10.71 2.88
N VAL A 67 -3.56 10.21 1.64
CA VAL A 67 -2.73 9.07 1.25
C VAL A 67 -1.25 9.45 1.28
N VAL A 68 -0.87 10.56 0.64
CA VAL A 68 0.52 11.04 0.58
C VAL A 68 1.08 11.31 1.98
N ASP A 69 0.35 12.06 2.82
CA ASP A 69 0.81 12.42 4.17
C ASP A 69 1.00 11.17 5.04
N ARG A 70 0.16 10.14 4.90
CA ARG A 70 0.30 8.87 5.64
C ARG A 70 1.46 8.04 5.10
N LEU A 71 1.59 7.92 3.78
CA LEU A 71 2.69 7.19 3.14
C LEU A 71 4.06 7.79 3.48
N ALA A 72 4.16 9.12 3.52
CA ALA A 72 5.39 9.83 3.86
C ALA A 72 5.89 9.61 5.31
N THR A 73 5.07 9.02 6.19
CA THR A 73 5.53 8.65 7.54
C THR A 73 6.45 7.41 7.54
N VAL A 74 6.43 6.63 6.45
CA VAL A 74 7.18 5.38 6.32
C VAL A 74 8.07 5.33 5.08
N ALA A 75 7.75 6.10 4.04
CA ALA A 75 8.53 6.18 2.82
C ALA A 75 9.36 7.47 2.76
N ASP A 76 10.63 7.35 2.38
CA ASP A 76 11.59 8.46 2.31
C ASP A 76 11.54 9.20 0.95
N ASP A 77 11.00 8.55 -0.09
CA ASP A 77 10.82 9.09 -1.44
C ASP A 77 9.42 8.72 -1.94
N CYS A 78 8.65 9.71 -2.38
CA CYS A 78 7.26 9.53 -2.78
C CYS A 78 7.02 10.06 -4.20
N VAL A 79 6.39 9.24 -5.02
CA VAL A 79 5.96 9.55 -6.38
C VAL A 79 4.43 9.45 -6.44
N VAL A 80 3.79 10.49 -6.97
CA VAL A 80 2.37 10.46 -7.33
C VAL A 80 2.26 10.21 -8.82
N ASN A 81 1.66 9.09 -9.20
CA ASN A 81 1.30 8.82 -10.58
C ASN A 81 -0.08 9.39 -10.90
N CYS A 82 -0.20 10.11 -12.02
CA CYS A 82 -1.47 10.67 -12.47
C CYS A 82 -1.51 10.85 -14.00
N ARG A 83 -2.68 11.18 -14.55
CA ARG A 83 -2.76 11.68 -15.92
C ARG A 83 -2.21 13.11 -16.01
N ALA A 84 -1.83 13.53 -17.21
CA ALA A 84 -1.35 14.89 -17.46
C ALA A 84 -2.38 15.99 -17.10
N ASP A 85 -3.67 15.76 -17.35
CA ASP A 85 -4.76 16.69 -17.01
C ASP A 85 -5.06 16.76 -15.49
N GLN A 86 -4.64 15.75 -14.72
CA GLN A 86 -4.79 15.71 -13.27
C GLN A 86 -3.63 16.36 -12.52
N LEU A 87 -2.50 16.63 -13.19
CA LEU A 87 -1.26 17.05 -12.54
C LEU A 87 -1.42 18.33 -11.71
N GLU A 88 -1.93 19.41 -12.32
CA GLU A 88 -2.07 20.69 -11.63
C GLU A 88 -3.12 20.64 -10.50
N PRO A 89 -4.34 20.09 -10.68
CA PRO A 89 -5.28 19.89 -9.58
C PRO A 89 -4.70 19.10 -8.40
N ILE A 90 -3.94 18.03 -8.67
CA ILE A 90 -3.30 17.23 -7.64
C ILE A 90 -2.19 18.02 -6.94
N ARG A 91 -1.37 18.76 -7.70
CA ARG A 91 -0.32 19.63 -7.14
C ARG A 91 -0.93 20.66 -6.19
N ASP A 92 -2.04 21.30 -6.57
CA ASP A 92 -2.76 22.25 -5.74
C ASP A 92 -3.32 21.59 -4.48
N ALA A 93 -3.92 20.39 -4.61
CA ALA A 93 -4.44 19.62 -3.48
C ALA A 93 -3.36 19.20 -2.48
N LEU A 94 -2.11 19.08 -2.93
CA LEU A 94 -0.94 18.72 -2.12
C LEU A 94 -0.15 19.93 -1.62
N SER A 95 -0.54 21.17 -1.95
CA SER A 95 0.19 22.39 -1.54
C SER A 95 0.37 22.57 -0.03
N GLY A 96 -0.48 21.95 0.79
CA GLY A 96 -0.36 21.93 2.25
C GLY A 96 0.37 20.72 2.85
N SER A 97 0.87 19.80 2.02
CA SER A 97 1.62 18.61 2.46
C SER A 97 3.09 18.94 2.67
N GLU A 98 3.71 18.37 3.71
CA GLU A 98 5.17 18.45 3.93
C GLU A 98 5.96 17.43 3.10
N ALA A 99 5.29 16.42 2.53
CA ALA A 99 5.93 15.29 1.86
C ALA A 99 6.57 15.64 0.49
N ALA A 100 6.18 16.76 -0.12
CA ALA A 100 6.71 17.27 -1.39
C ALA A 100 6.99 16.18 -2.46
N PRO A 101 5.97 15.38 -2.87
CA PRO A 101 6.20 14.25 -3.75
C PRO A 101 6.62 14.69 -5.15
N ARG A 102 7.31 13.79 -5.85
CA ARG A 102 7.53 13.89 -7.29
C ARG A 102 6.29 13.41 -8.04
N TYR A 103 6.17 13.81 -9.30
CA TYR A 103 5.03 13.45 -10.14
C TYR A 103 5.49 12.65 -11.34
N ALA A 104 4.79 11.56 -11.65
CA ALA A 104 5.08 10.73 -12.80
C ALA A 104 3.80 10.59 -13.64
N THR A 105 3.75 11.25 -14.79
CA THR A 105 2.56 11.25 -15.65
C THR A 105 2.56 10.06 -16.59
N ASP A 106 1.40 9.44 -16.79
CA ASP A 106 1.27 8.33 -17.76
C ASP A 106 1.67 8.78 -19.17
N PRO A 107 2.61 8.08 -19.85
CA PRO A 107 3.03 8.43 -21.21
C PRO A 107 1.95 8.10 -22.25
N VAL A 108 1.10 7.12 -21.94
CA VAL A 108 -0.05 6.71 -22.74
C VAL A 108 -1.26 6.69 -21.81
N PRO A 109 -2.25 7.56 -22.00
CA PRO A 109 -3.48 7.52 -21.22
C PRO A 109 -4.15 6.15 -21.28
N ASP A 110 -4.92 5.82 -20.24
CA ASP A 110 -5.95 4.77 -20.26
C ASP A 110 -5.46 3.33 -20.30
N ARG A 111 -4.23 3.12 -19.83
CA ARG A 111 -3.63 1.77 -19.71
C ARG A 111 -3.89 1.10 -18.35
N GLY A 112 -4.68 1.75 -17.50
CA GLY A 112 -5.08 1.24 -16.20
C GLY A 112 -3.97 1.29 -15.13
N PRO A 113 -4.26 0.80 -13.91
CA PRO A 113 -3.36 0.94 -12.77
C PRO A 113 -1.99 0.28 -12.97
N LEU A 114 -1.89 -0.75 -13.81
CA LEU A 114 -0.60 -1.41 -14.09
C LEU A 114 0.40 -0.47 -14.77
N SER A 115 -0.07 0.44 -15.62
CA SER A 115 0.78 1.50 -16.22
C SER A 115 1.24 2.49 -15.17
N GLY A 116 0.35 2.89 -14.27
CA GLY A 116 0.70 3.80 -13.18
C GLY A 116 1.72 3.19 -12.21
N MET A 117 1.60 1.88 -11.94
CA MET A 117 2.59 1.13 -11.17
C MET A 117 3.94 1.12 -11.88
N GLN A 118 3.99 0.78 -13.18
CA GLN A 118 5.23 0.81 -13.95
C GLN A 118 5.93 2.17 -13.82
N VAL A 119 5.24 3.24 -14.23
CA VAL A 119 5.80 4.59 -14.33
C VAL A 119 6.19 5.14 -12.96
N GLY A 120 5.38 4.86 -11.93
CA GLY A 120 5.67 5.29 -10.57
C GLY A 120 6.89 4.57 -9.97
N LEU A 121 6.99 3.26 -10.18
CA LEU A 121 8.09 2.45 -9.64
C LEU A 121 9.42 2.72 -10.37
N GLU A 122 9.40 2.94 -11.69
CA GLU A 122 10.59 3.32 -12.47
C GLU A 122 11.17 4.68 -12.05
N ALA A 123 10.37 5.53 -11.41
CA ALA A 123 10.79 6.84 -10.93
C ALA A 123 11.50 6.78 -9.57
N LEU A 124 11.41 5.67 -8.83
CA LEU A 124 11.93 5.53 -7.47
C LEU A 124 13.37 4.99 -7.45
N GLU A 125 14.14 5.39 -6.44
CA GLU A 125 15.48 4.84 -6.15
C GLU A 125 15.48 3.67 -5.15
N PRO A 126 14.61 3.63 -4.11
CA PRO A 126 14.59 2.53 -3.15
C PRO A 126 14.30 1.16 -3.76
N GLU A 127 14.91 0.11 -3.20
CA GLU A 127 14.73 -1.29 -3.64
C GLU A 127 13.28 -1.77 -3.52
N TYR A 128 12.60 -1.36 -2.44
CA TYR A 128 11.20 -1.68 -2.19
C TYR A 128 10.37 -0.40 -2.20
N ALA A 129 9.12 -0.52 -2.66
CA ALA A 129 8.17 0.57 -2.68
C ALA A 129 6.78 0.10 -2.24
N ALA A 130 6.16 0.89 -1.37
CA ALA A 130 4.73 0.77 -1.09
C ALA A 130 3.94 1.39 -2.24
N VAL A 131 2.97 0.65 -2.77
CA VAL A 131 2.04 1.13 -3.80
C VAL A 131 0.65 1.24 -3.18
N VAL A 132 0.08 2.45 -3.23
CA VAL A 132 -1.20 2.77 -2.62
C VAL A 132 -2.11 3.50 -3.60
N ALA A 133 -3.35 3.05 -3.76
CA ALA A 133 -4.35 3.77 -4.56
C ALA A 133 -4.88 5.02 -3.84
N CYS A 134 -5.21 6.08 -4.59
CA CYS A 134 -5.68 7.34 -4.01
C CYS A 134 -7.05 7.24 -3.32
N ASP A 135 -7.80 6.15 -3.54
CA ASP A 135 -9.09 5.86 -2.91
C ASP A 135 -8.99 5.14 -1.58
N MET A 136 -7.77 4.93 -1.05
CA MET A 136 -7.51 4.35 0.26
C MET A 136 -6.97 5.41 1.23
N PRO A 137 -7.71 6.49 1.54
CA PRO A 137 -7.23 7.62 2.35
C PRO A 137 -6.99 7.25 3.83
N PHE A 138 -7.32 6.03 4.23
CA PHE A 138 -7.14 5.51 5.58
C PHE A 138 -5.95 4.57 5.71
N VAL A 139 -5.16 4.35 4.64
CA VAL A 139 -3.98 3.47 4.61
C VAL A 139 -3.14 3.59 5.88
N ASP A 140 -2.99 2.52 6.64
CA ASP A 140 -2.25 2.53 7.89
C ASP A 140 -0.74 2.44 7.63
N PRO A 141 0.08 3.40 8.10
CA PRO A 141 1.53 3.27 8.03
C PRO A 141 2.06 1.98 8.66
N VAL A 142 1.44 1.50 9.75
CA VAL A 142 1.84 0.23 10.41
C VAL A 142 1.67 -0.95 9.47
N LEU A 143 0.61 -0.96 8.65
CA LEU A 143 0.42 -1.99 7.63
C LEU A 143 1.58 -1.98 6.62
N LEU A 144 1.98 -0.80 6.15
CA LEU A 144 3.04 -0.67 5.16
C LEU A 144 4.41 -1.12 5.72
N GLU A 145 4.69 -0.83 6.99
CA GLU A 145 5.88 -1.34 7.68
C GLU A 145 5.88 -2.86 7.78
N ILE A 146 4.75 -3.46 8.21
CA ILE A 146 4.60 -4.93 8.24
C ILE A 146 4.82 -5.53 6.85
N LEU A 147 4.22 -4.96 5.81
CA LEU A 147 4.38 -5.48 4.45
C LEU A 147 5.81 -5.32 3.93
N HIS A 148 6.50 -4.23 4.27
CA HIS A 148 7.90 -4.03 3.93
C HIS A 148 8.78 -5.12 4.54
N ASP A 149 8.59 -5.42 5.83
CA ASP A 149 9.33 -6.50 6.51
C ASP A 149 9.06 -7.87 5.88
N ARG A 150 7.79 -8.14 5.49
CA ARG A 150 7.39 -9.41 4.88
C ARG A 150 7.84 -9.55 3.42
N ALA A 151 8.08 -8.43 2.74
CA ALA A 151 8.57 -8.41 1.36
C ALA A 151 10.07 -8.72 1.27
N TYR A 152 10.82 -8.63 2.37
CA TYR A 152 12.26 -8.83 2.39
C TYR A 152 12.68 -10.20 1.82
N GLY A 153 13.58 -10.17 0.83
CA GLY A 153 14.05 -11.37 0.13
C GLY A 153 13.06 -11.95 -0.89
N ARG A 154 11.92 -11.29 -1.11
CA ARG A 154 10.88 -11.64 -2.10
C ARG A 154 10.66 -10.50 -3.10
N ASP A 155 9.75 -10.71 -4.04
CA ASP A 155 9.33 -9.68 -5.00
C ASP A 155 8.25 -8.74 -4.45
N GLY A 156 7.63 -9.09 -3.31
CA GLY A 156 6.69 -8.22 -2.63
C GLY A 156 5.94 -8.88 -1.48
N ALA A 157 5.02 -8.13 -0.90
CA ALA A 157 4.06 -8.59 0.10
C ALA A 157 2.70 -7.93 -0.13
N VAL A 158 1.65 -8.75 -0.05
CA VAL A 158 0.25 -8.35 -0.27
C VAL A 158 -0.64 -8.88 0.84
N VAL A 159 -1.69 -8.14 1.17
CA VAL A 159 -2.72 -8.60 2.10
C VAL A 159 -3.76 -9.45 1.35
N ARG A 160 -4.18 -10.54 1.99
CA ARG A 160 -5.42 -11.25 1.70
C ARG A 160 -6.48 -10.90 2.73
N LEU A 161 -7.57 -10.29 2.28
CA LEU A 161 -8.70 -9.94 3.12
C LEU A 161 -9.52 -11.17 3.53
N ALA A 162 -10.36 -11.00 4.55
CA ALA A 162 -11.26 -12.02 5.07
C ALA A 162 -12.23 -12.58 4.00
N ASP A 163 -12.57 -11.80 2.99
CA ASP A 163 -13.39 -12.21 1.85
C ASP A 163 -12.61 -12.98 0.76
N GLY A 164 -11.29 -13.15 0.95
CA GLY A 164 -10.38 -13.91 0.09
C GLY A 164 -9.68 -13.08 -0.98
N TRP A 165 -10.07 -11.81 -1.18
CA TRP A 165 -9.46 -10.95 -2.18
C TRP A 165 -8.08 -10.45 -1.75
N LEU A 166 -7.18 -10.28 -2.72
CA LEU A 166 -5.89 -9.64 -2.50
C LEU A 166 -6.01 -8.12 -2.66
N GLN A 167 -5.19 -7.37 -1.93
CA GLN A 167 -5.10 -5.91 -2.02
C GLN A 167 -3.80 -5.47 -2.73
N PRO A 168 -3.73 -5.55 -4.07
CA PRO A 168 -2.48 -5.30 -4.79
C PRO A 168 -2.09 -3.81 -4.88
N MET A 169 -3.03 -2.90 -4.59
CA MET A 169 -2.79 -1.45 -4.58
C MET A 169 -2.80 -0.89 -3.15
N GLN A 170 -2.47 -1.75 -2.18
CA GLN A 170 -2.12 -1.42 -0.80
C GLN A 170 -1.07 -2.43 -0.34
N ALA A 171 0.06 -2.43 -1.04
CA ALA A 171 1.05 -3.50 -1.02
C ALA A 171 2.47 -2.96 -1.10
N VAL A 172 3.46 -3.79 -0.78
CA VAL A 172 4.87 -3.46 -0.97
C VAL A 172 5.46 -4.37 -2.03
N TYR A 173 6.20 -3.80 -2.97
CA TYR A 173 6.85 -4.53 -4.05
C TYR A 173 8.33 -4.18 -4.13
N ARG A 174 9.13 -5.15 -4.58
CA ARG A 174 10.46 -4.87 -5.10
C ARG A 174 10.31 -4.04 -6.38
N ALA A 175 10.79 -2.80 -6.35
CA ALA A 175 10.42 -1.78 -7.32
C ALA A 175 10.81 -2.19 -8.75
N GLU A 176 12.07 -2.59 -8.96
CA GLU A 176 12.58 -3.01 -10.26
C GLU A 176 11.84 -4.24 -10.81
N THR A 177 11.60 -5.26 -9.98
CA THR A 177 10.91 -6.48 -10.43
C THR A 177 9.48 -6.16 -10.84
N MET A 178 8.72 -5.44 -10.02
CA MET A 178 7.33 -5.14 -10.33
C MET A 178 7.22 -4.21 -11.55
N ALA A 179 8.09 -3.20 -11.67
CA ALA A 179 8.15 -2.36 -12.87
C ALA A 179 8.36 -3.18 -14.15
N ARG A 180 9.31 -4.11 -14.14
CA ARG A 180 9.60 -5.01 -15.27
C ARG A 180 8.41 -5.91 -15.61
N VAL A 181 7.74 -6.49 -14.63
CA VAL A 181 6.55 -7.32 -14.87
C VAL A 181 5.43 -6.46 -15.45
N CYS A 182 5.19 -5.26 -14.92
CA CYS A 182 4.22 -4.32 -15.50
C CYS A 182 4.52 -4.06 -16.99
N GLU A 183 5.77 -3.73 -17.34
CA GLU A 183 6.20 -3.46 -18.72
C GLU A 183 5.92 -4.66 -19.65
N GLN A 184 6.26 -5.88 -19.21
CA GLN A 184 6.07 -7.10 -19.99
C GLN A 184 4.58 -7.38 -20.25
N ARG A 185 3.75 -7.31 -19.22
CA ARG A 185 2.29 -7.51 -19.30
C ARG A 185 1.61 -6.47 -20.18
N LEU A 186 2.01 -5.21 -20.02
CA LEU A 186 1.52 -4.10 -20.84
C LEU A 186 1.91 -4.32 -22.31
N SER A 187 3.13 -4.77 -22.58
CA SER A 187 3.59 -5.08 -23.94
C SER A 187 2.84 -6.26 -24.57
N SER A 188 2.39 -7.23 -23.77
CA SER A 188 1.54 -8.34 -24.22
C SER A 188 0.04 -8.00 -24.30
N GLY A 189 -0.36 -6.78 -23.93
CA GLY A 189 -1.75 -6.32 -23.99
C GLY A 189 -2.65 -6.77 -22.83
N ASP A 190 -2.10 -7.26 -21.72
CA ASP A 190 -2.86 -7.63 -20.52
C ASP A 190 -2.56 -6.68 -19.35
N GLY A 191 -3.41 -5.67 -19.17
CA GLY A 191 -3.26 -4.64 -18.13
C GLY A 191 -3.79 -5.02 -16.74
N ARG A 192 -4.10 -6.30 -16.47
CA ARG A 192 -4.66 -6.72 -15.18
C ARG A 192 -3.57 -6.83 -14.11
N VAL A 193 -3.70 -6.04 -13.05
CA VAL A 193 -2.77 -6.06 -11.89
C VAL A 193 -2.65 -7.45 -11.27
N MET A 194 -3.76 -8.17 -11.12
CA MET A 194 -3.73 -9.53 -10.58
C MET A 194 -2.89 -10.49 -11.44
N ALA A 195 -2.87 -10.31 -12.76
CA ALA A 195 -2.09 -11.17 -13.63
C ALA A 195 -0.59 -10.86 -13.59
N ALA A 196 -0.21 -9.62 -13.28
CA ALA A 196 1.17 -9.28 -12.93
C ALA A 196 1.57 -9.89 -11.58
N LEU A 197 0.68 -9.83 -10.59
CA LEU A 197 0.92 -10.40 -9.25
C LEU A 197 1.16 -11.91 -9.28
N GLU A 198 0.51 -12.63 -10.19
CA GLU A 198 0.70 -14.07 -10.40
C GLU A 198 2.12 -14.46 -10.88
N GLU A 199 2.90 -13.50 -11.41
CA GLU A 199 4.27 -13.72 -11.88
C GLU A 199 5.34 -13.44 -10.82
N LEU A 200 4.93 -12.93 -9.65
CA LEU A 200 5.83 -12.53 -8.57
C LEU A 200 5.89 -13.56 -7.45
N ASP A 201 7.07 -13.74 -6.83
CA ASP A 201 7.14 -14.37 -5.51
C ASP A 201 6.74 -13.35 -4.44
N VAL A 202 5.48 -13.41 -4.00
CA VAL A 202 4.95 -12.51 -2.97
C VAL A 202 4.63 -13.23 -1.67
N ALA A 203 4.99 -12.60 -0.55
CA ALA A 203 4.42 -12.97 0.74
C ALA A 203 2.93 -12.59 0.77
N THR A 204 2.07 -13.55 1.07
CA THR A 204 0.66 -13.26 1.36
C THR A 204 0.46 -13.18 2.87
N VAL A 205 -0.03 -12.04 3.36
CA VAL A 205 -0.35 -11.81 4.77
C VAL A 205 -1.86 -11.84 4.93
N ALA A 206 -2.39 -12.69 5.82
CA ALA A 206 -3.83 -12.70 6.08
C ALA A 206 -4.22 -11.49 6.92
N GLU A 207 -5.38 -10.89 6.64
CA GLU A 207 -5.92 -9.76 7.42
C GLU A 207 -6.00 -10.07 8.92
N ALA A 208 -6.37 -11.30 9.28
CA ALA A 208 -6.45 -11.74 10.67
C ALA A 208 -5.08 -11.78 11.41
N ASP A 209 -3.97 -11.74 10.68
CA ASP A 209 -2.61 -11.75 11.22
C ASP A 209 -2.03 -10.32 11.37
N LEU A 210 -2.81 -9.28 11.04
CA LEU A 210 -2.40 -7.88 11.12
C LEU A 210 -2.66 -7.32 12.53
N GLU A 211 -1.65 -7.42 13.40
CA GLU A 211 -1.70 -6.83 14.73
C GLU A 211 -1.37 -5.33 14.69
N GLY A 212 -2.12 -4.51 15.43
CA GLY A 212 -1.85 -3.07 15.57
C GLY A 212 -2.22 -2.22 14.35
N VAL A 213 -2.79 -2.82 13.31
CA VAL A 213 -3.30 -2.14 12.11
C VAL A 213 -4.76 -1.73 12.33
N SER A 214 -5.09 -0.51 11.95
CA SER A 214 -6.48 -0.01 11.96
C SER A 214 -7.37 -0.82 11.02
N ASP A 215 -8.52 -1.29 11.51
CA ASP A 215 -9.55 -1.95 10.70
C ASP A 215 -10.01 -1.10 9.50
N ARG A 216 -9.86 0.22 9.58
CA ARG A 216 -10.25 1.16 8.53
C ARG A 216 -9.25 1.22 7.38
N THR A 217 -8.08 0.60 7.51
CA THR A 217 -7.00 0.72 6.50
C THR A 217 -7.46 0.30 5.11
N PHE A 218 -8.42 -0.63 5.03
CA PHE A 218 -8.94 -1.20 3.77
C PHE A 218 -10.24 -0.53 3.29
N ASP A 219 -10.73 0.51 3.97
CA ASP A 219 -11.91 1.27 3.53
C ASP A 219 -11.57 2.06 2.24
N SER A 220 -12.10 1.61 1.09
CA SER A 220 -11.99 2.35 -0.18
C SER A 220 -13.14 3.35 -0.39
N ILE A 221 -12.83 4.48 -1.03
CA ILE A 221 -13.82 5.50 -1.39
C ILE A 221 -13.96 5.59 -2.91
N ASP A 222 -14.77 4.69 -3.48
CA ASP A 222 -14.99 4.64 -4.94
C ASP A 222 -16.28 5.31 -5.42
N THR A 223 -17.12 5.77 -4.48
CA THR A 223 -18.42 6.37 -4.80
C THR A 223 -18.69 7.58 -3.92
N GLN A 224 -19.56 8.47 -4.39
CA GLN A 224 -20.02 9.61 -3.60
C GLN A 224 -20.78 9.19 -2.33
N ALA A 225 -21.39 8.01 -2.33
CA ALA A 225 -22.02 7.47 -1.12
C ALA A 225 -20.97 7.08 -0.07
N ALA A 226 -19.90 6.40 -0.49
CA ALA A 226 -18.77 6.06 0.37
C ALA A 226 -18.07 7.32 0.91
N LEU A 227 -17.89 8.35 0.06
CA LEU A 227 -17.32 9.63 0.49
C LEU A 227 -18.14 10.27 1.61
N ARG A 228 -19.45 10.44 1.39
CA ARG A 228 -20.35 11.02 2.40
C ARG A 228 -20.34 10.24 3.71
N ASP A 229 -20.29 8.92 3.62
CA ASP A 229 -20.24 8.08 4.81
C ASP A 229 -18.92 8.25 5.57
N ALA A 230 -17.80 8.22 4.86
CA ALA A 230 -16.46 8.44 5.41
C ALA A 230 -16.33 9.84 6.05
N THR A 231 -16.84 10.89 5.42
CA THR A 231 -16.84 12.27 5.97
C THR A 231 -17.60 12.32 7.29
N ARG A 232 -18.83 11.78 7.34
CA ARG A 232 -19.63 11.75 8.58
C ARG A 232 -18.91 11.02 9.71
N ARG A 233 -18.25 9.90 9.41
CA ARG A 233 -17.48 9.14 10.40
C ARG A 233 -16.29 9.92 10.93
N LEU A 234 -15.63 10.72 10.09
CA LEU A 234 -14.47 11.53 10.48
C LEU A 234 -14.85 12.76 11.31
N GLU A 235 -15.99 13.39 11.03
CA GLU A 235 -16.45 14.59 11.75
C GLU A 235 -17.03 14.28 13.14
N GLN A 236 -17.28 13.00 13.44
CA GLN A 236 -17.83 12.53 14.72
C GLN A 236 -16.76 12.05 15.72
N CYS A 237 -15.50 11.98 15.30
CA CYS A 237 -14.35 11.63 16.13
C CYS A 237 -13.65 12.89 16.67
#